data_AF-A0AA50G750-F1
#
_entry.id   AF-A0AA50G750-F1
#
_cell.length_a   1.000
_cell.length_b   1.000
_cell.length_c   1.000
_cell.angle_alpha   90.00
_cell.angle_beta   90.00
_cell.angle_gamma   90.00
#
_symmetry.space_group_name_H-M   'P 1'
#
loop_
_entity.id
_entity.type
_entity.pdbx_description
1 polymer ?
#
loop_
_entity_poly.entity_id
_entity_poly.type
_entity_poly.pdbx_seq_one_letter_code
_entity_poly.pdbx_strand_id
1 'polypeptide(L)'
;TPWEGGLYKLRMIFKDDYPSSPPKCKFEPPLFHPNVYPSGTVCLSLLDEEKDWRPAITIKQILLGIQDLLNEPNVKDPAQAEAYTI
;
A
#
# COMPACT_ATOMS: atom_id res chain seq x y z
N THR A 1 5.46 -14.64 -9.22
CA THR A 1 6.12 -14.04 -8.03
C THR A 1 5.77 -14.90 -6.82
N PRO A 2 6.40 -14.76 -5.63
CA PRO A 2 5.99 -15.54 -4.45
C PRO A 2 4.52 -15.31 -4.03
N TRP A 3 3.89 -14.24 -4.54
CA TRP A 3 2.49 -13.86 -4.32
C TRP A 3 1.50 -14.52 -5.29
N GLU A 4 1.99 -15.32 -6.24
CA GLU A 4 1.16 -15.96 -7.26
C GLU A 4 0.12 -16.91 -6.64
N GLY A 5 -1.09 -16.90 -7.18
CA GLY A 5 -2.22 -17.69 -6.67
C GLY A 5 -2.91 -17.12 -5.41
N GLY A 6 -2.33 -16.10 -4.79
CA GLY A 6 -2.93 -15.42 -3.64
C GLY A 6 -4.04 -14.44 -4.02
N LEU A 7 -5.07 -14.34 -3.17
CA LEU A 7 -6.10 -13.30 -3.24
C LEU A 7 -6.08 -12.48 -1.94
N TYR A 8 -5.51 -11.28 -2.02
CA TYR A 8 -5.26 -10.43 -0.86
C TYR A 8 -6.35 -9.37 -0.72
N LYS A 9 -7.17 -9.49 0.32
CA LYS A 9 -8.27 -8.55 0.58
C LYS A 9 -7.71 -7.25 1.18
N LEU A 10 -8.19 -6.13 0.66
CA LEU A 10 -7.80 -4.80 1.08
C LEU A 10 -9.02 -3.90 1.24
N ARG A 11 -9.05 -3.12 2.32
CA ARG A 11 -10.01 -2.04 2.56
C ARG A 11 -9.40 -0.72 2.11
N MET A 12 -10.14 0.02 1.27
CA MET A 12 -9.82 1.38 0.86
C MET A 12 -10.74 2.36 1.60
N ILE A 13 -10.18 3.31 2.32
CA ILE A 13 -10.88 4.24 3.20
C ILE A 13 -10.67 5.65 2.66
N PHE A 14 -11.75 6.27 2.20
CA PHE A 14 -11.75 7.64 1.70
C PHE A 14 -12.15 8.60 2.81
N LYS A 15 -11.50 9.76 2.85
CA LYS A 15 -11.91 10.90 3.67
C LYS A 15 -12.87 11.79 2.86
N ASP A 16 -13.55 12.72 3.53
CA ASP A 16 -14.48 13.67 2.91
C ASP A 16 -13.80 14.65 1.92
N ASP A 17 -12.48 14.84 2.04
CA ASP A 17 -11.68 15.71 1.19
C ASP A 17 -11.07 15.00 -0.03
N TYR A 18 -11.39 13.72 -0.27
CA TYR A 18 -11.03 13.04 -1.52
C TYR A 18 -11.67 13.77 -2.73
N PRO A 19 -10.93 14.03 -3.83
CA PRO A 19 -9.61 13.49 -4.18
C PRO A 19 -8.41 14.38 -3.81
N SER A 20 -8.59 15.43 -3.01
CA SER A 20 -7.47 16.25 -2.53
C SER A 20 -6.52 15.41 -1.68
N SER A 21 -7.06 14.57 -0.78
CA SER A 21 -6.30 13.56 -0.04
C SER A 21 -6.36 12.17 -0.71
N PRO A 22 -5.32 11.34 -0.57
CA PRO A 22 -5.34 9.94 -0.99
C PRO A 22 -6.24 9.11 -0.07
N PRO A 23 -6.81 8.01 -0.59
CA PRO A 23 -7.42 7.02 0.27
C PRO A 23 -6.35 6.30 1.12
N LYS A 24 -6.73 5.88 2.33
CA LYS A 24 -5.92 4.93 3.12
C LYS A 24 -6.23 3.50 2.67
N CYS A 25 -5.19 2.72 2.37
CA CYS A 25 -5.32 1.32 1.96
C CYS A 25 -4.81 0.40 3.08
N LYS A 26 -5.60 -0.61 3.44
CA LYS A 26 -5.31 -1.52 4.55
C LYS A 26 -5.62 -2.97 4.19
N PHE A 27 -4.64 -3.87 4.27
CA PHE A 27 -4.88 -5.30 4.12
C PHE A 27 -5.68 -5.86 5.32
N GLU A 28 -6.63 -6.75 5.03
CA GLU A 28 -7.45 -7.44 6.04
C GLU A 28 -7.53 -8.94 5.70
N PRO A 29 -6.77 -9.81 6.38
CA PRO A 29 -5.82 -9.52 7.48
C PRO A 29 -4.52 -8.82 7.00
N PRO A 30 -3.71 -8.24 7.93
CA PRO A 30 -2.38 -7.69 7.60
C PRO A 30 -1.49 -8.72 6.90
N LEU A 31 -0.65 -8.26 5.98
CA LEU A 31 0.31 -9.10 5.26
C LEU A 31 1.70 -8.98 5.86
N PHE A 32 2.45 -10.07 5.81
CA PHE A 32 3.88 -10.07 6.11
C PHE A 32 4.64 -9.46 4.94
N HIS A 33 4.91 -8.15 5.00
CA HIS A 33 5.56 -7.42 3.91
C HIS A 33 6.33 -6.19 4.45
N PRO A 34 7.54 -5.87 3.94
CA PRO A 34 8.34 -4.76 4.44
C PRO A 34 7.62 -3.41 4.47
N ASN A 35 6.71 -3.17 3.52
CA ASN A 35 5.95 -1.91 3.38
C ASN A 35 4.48 -2.02 3.82
N VAL A 36 4.12 -3.02 4.61
CA VAL A 36 2.79 -3.11 5.24
C VAL A 36 2.99 -3.05 6.75
N TYR A 37 2.39 -2.06 7.41
CA TYR A 37 2.45 -1.94 8.86
C TYR A 37 1.77 -3.16 9.53
N PRO A 38 2.10 -3.48 10.80
CA PRO A 38 1.39 -4.53 11.56
C PRO A 38 -0.13 -4.29 11.66
N SER A 39 -0.56 -3.04 11.52
CA SER A 39 -1.97 -2.68 11.44
C SER A 39 -2.64 -3.17 10.15
N GLY A 40 -1.89 -3.45 9.08
CA GLY A 40 -2.33 -3.73 7.72
C GLY A 40 -2.23 -2.53 6.78
N THR A 41 -1.94 -1.32 7.28
CA THR A 41 -1.82 -0.11 6.45
C THR A 41 -0.67 -0.26 5.46
N VAL A 42 -0.91 0.08 4.19
CA VAL A 42 0.11 0.05 3.14
C VAL A 42 0.91 1.35 3.12
N CYS A 43 2.23 1.25 3.13
CA CYS A 43 3.14 2.37 2.88
C CYS A 43 3.51 2.40 1.38
N LEU A 44 2.93 3.33 0.64
CA LEU A 44 3.20 3.54 -0.79
C LEU A 44 3.17 5.04 -1.08
N SER A 45 4.10 5.56 -1.88
CA SER A 45 4.19 7.00 -2.15
C SER A 45 2.95 7.58 -2.86
N LEU A 46 2.25 6.76 -3.65
CA LEU A 46 0.95 7.11 -4.26
C LEU A 46 -0.17 7.27 -3.22
N LEU A 47 0.03 6.88 -1.97
CA LEU A 47 -0.94 6.98 -0.88
C LEU A 47 -0.53 8.03 0.17
N ASP A 48 0.44 8.88 -0.18
CA ASP A 48 1.04 9.87 0.71
C ASP A 48 0.87 11.28 0.10
N GLU A 49 0.19 12.16 0.86
CA GLU A 49 -0.13 13.54 0.46
C GLU A 49 1.12 14.37 0.18
N GLU A 50 2.24 14.08 0.86
CA GLU A 50 3.48 14.84 0.76
C GLU A 50 4.46 14.28 -0.30
N LYS A 51 4.11 13.15 -0.93
CA LYS A 51 4.96 12.47 -1.93
C LYS A 51 4.34 12.50 -3.33
N ASP A 52 3.88 11.35 -3.82
CA ASP A 52 3.52 11.17 -5.22
C ASP A 52 2.01 11.24 -5.46
N TRP A 53 1.18 11.42 -4.41
CA TRP A 53 -0.26 11.56 -4.57
C TRP A 53 -0.62 12.74 -5.48
N ARG A 54 -1.58 12.49 -6.38
CA ARG A 54 -2.21 13.50 -7.23
C ARG A 54 -3.69 13.16 -7.34
N PRO A 55 -4.61 14.14 -7.31
CA PRO A 55 -6.05 13.90 -7.42
C PRO A 55 -6.48 13.13 -8.70
N ALA A 56 -5.65 13.15 -9.74
CA ALA A 56 -5.89 12.43 -10.99
C ALA A 56 -5.52 10.93 -10.94
N ILE A 57 -4.90 10.46 -9.86
CA ILE A 57 -4.57 9.05 -9.68
C ILE A 57 -5.87 8.25 -9.50
N THR A 58 -6.03 7.26 -10.36
CA THR A 58 -7.20 6.38 -10.37
C THR A 58 -7.05 5.23 -9.37
N ILE A 59 -8.18 4.66 -8.94
CA ILE A 59 -8.20 3.43 -8.13
C ILE A 59 -7.40 2.30 -8.81
N LYS A 60 -7.51 2.18 -10.14
CA LYS A 60 -6.74 1.18 -10.91
C LYS A 60 -5.23 1.36 -10.73
N GLN A 61 -4.73 2.60 -10.81
CA GLN A 61 -3.30 2.90 -10.62
C GLN A 61 -2.85 2.60 -9.19
N ILE A 62 -3.68 2.90 -8.18
CA ILE A 62 -3.39 2.53 -6.79
C ILE A 62 -3.26 1.01 -6.66
N LEU A 63 -4.23 0.25 -7.15
CA LEU A 63 -4.24 -1.21 -7.01
C LEU A 63 -3.08 -1.87 -7.74
N LEU A 64 -2.73 -1.38 -8.94
CA LEU A 64 -1.54 -1.84 -9.66
C LEU A 64 -0.25 -1.48 -8.91
N GLY A 65 -0.14 -0.25 -8.39
CA GLY A 65 1.02 0.14 -7.58
C GLY A 65 1.19 -0.68 -6.30
N ILE A 66 0.09 -1.08 -5.65
CA ILE A 66 0.14 -2.01 -4.51
C ILE A 66 0.56 -3.41 -4.96
N GLN A 67 0.07 -3.91 -6.10
CA GLN A 67 0.49 -5.20 -6.65
C GLN A 67 1.99 -5.22 -6.99
N ASP A 68 2.48 -4.17 -7.62
CA ASP A 68 3.90 -4.01 -7.95
C ASP A 68 4.74 -3.94 -6.66
N LEU A 69 4.28 -3.19 -5.65
CA LEU A 69 4.95 -3.09 -4.34
C LEU A 69 5.12 -4.43 -3.64
N LEU A 70 4.15 -5.35 -3.76
CA LEU A 70 4.28 -6.69 -3.19
C LEU A 70 5.47 -7.44 -3.81
N ASN A 71 5.67 -7.31 -5.13
CA ASN A 71 6.78 -7.97 -5.81
C ASN A 71 8.12 -7.23 -5.65
N GLU A 72 8.09 -5.90 -5.56
CA GLU A 72 9.26 -5.03 -5.48
C GLU A 72 9.17 -4.11 -4.25
N PRO A 73 9.53 -4.59 -3.05
CA PRO A 73 9.43 -3.82 -1.82
C PRO A 73 10.31 -2.56 -1.85
N ASN A 74 9.80 -1.45 -1.32
CA ASN A 74 10.57 -0.22 -1.15
C ASN A 74 11.43 -0.29 0.13
N VAL A 75 12.72 -0.60 -0.03
CA VAL A 75 13.68 -0.70 1.09
C VAL A 75 13.96 0.62 1.83
N LYS A 76 13.60 1.77 1.23
CA LYS A 76 13.83 3.09 1.84
C LYS A 76 12.79 3.47 2.87
N ASP A 77 11.64 2.79 2.89
CA ASP A 77 10.48 3.12 3.72
C ASP A 77 9.91 1.88 4.41
N PRO A 78 10.66 1.23 5.32
CA PRO A 78 10.22 0.02 6.00
C PRO A 78 9.11 0.31 7.02
N ALA A 79 7.98 -0.36 6.88
CA ALA A 79 6.82 -0.31 7.76
C ALA A 79 6.75 -1.50 8.74
N GLN A 80 7.39 -2.63 8.42
CA GLN A 80 7.46 -3.81 9.28
C GLN A 80 8.89 -4.35 9.36
N ALA A 81 9.50 -4.18 10.53
CA ALA A 81 10.90 -4.51 10.77
C ALA A 81 11.22 -5.99 10.51
N GLU A 82 10.39 -6.91 11.02
CA GLU A 82 10.61 -8.35 10.87
C GLU A 82 10.66 -8.79 9.41
N ALA A 83 9.74 -8.28 8.58
CA ALA A 83 9.72 -8.58 7.15
C ALA A 83 10.87 -7.92 6.38
N TYR A 84 11.41 -6.82 6.89
CA TYR A 84 12.53 -6.11 6.27
C TYR A 84 13.89 -6.74 6.58
N THR A 85 14.04 -7.38 7.75
CA THR A 85 15.32 -7.94 8.21
C THR A 85 15.61 -9.36 7.75
N ILE A 86 14.64 -10.04 7.15
CA ILE A 86 14.75 -11.42 6.62
C ILE A 86 14.99 -11.35 5.12
#